data_AF-A0A235BNV4-F1
#
_entry.id   AF-A0A235BNV4-F1
#
_cell.length_a   1.000
_cell.length_b   1.000
_cell.length_c   1.000
_cell.angle_alpha   90.00
_cell.angle_beta   90.00
_cell.angle_gamma   90.00
#
_symmetry.space_group_name_H-M   'P 1'
#
loop_
_entity.id
_entity.type
_entity.pdbx_description
1 polymer ?
#
loop_
_entity_poly.entity_id
_entity_poly.type
_entity_poly.pdbx_seq_one_letter_code
_entity_poly.pdbx_strand_id
1 'polypeptide(L)'
;MSAIQEFKNLIAGKTFVDDEVMRKAEDIGRELMGVTTTKMRQYFDDIKGLRRKIESDLSPQQIKVQLRLILSRVAYDTGRVKGKKDKTDYNNFCLLESFLKACIDKVIKSENIEKMTNEFITFIEAMYGYFYFHAK
;
A
#
# COMPACT_ATOMS: atom_id res chain seq x y z
N MET A 1 13.32 -1.79 14.96
CA MET A 1 13.23 -2.28 13.57
C MET A 1 12.06 -1.54 12.93
N SER A 2 12.09 -1.23 11.63
CA SER A 2 10.95 -0.54 10.96
C SER A 2 9.70 -1.43 11.00
N ALA A 3 8.52 -0.85 11.27
CA ALA A 3 7.27 -1.61 11.31
C ALA A 3 6.92 -2.16 9.92
N ILE A 4 7.23 -1.41 8.87
CA ILE A 4 7.14 -1.88 7.48
C ILE A 4 8.06 -3.09 7.24
N GLN A 5 9.26 -3.12 7.83
CA GLN A 5 10.17 -4.26 7.66
C GLN A 5 9.66 -5.52 8.37
N GLU A 6 9.13 -5.39 9.58
CA GLU A 6 8.49 -6.49 10.31
C GLU A 6 7.26 -7.00 9.56
N PHE A 7 6.43 -6.10 9.06
CA PHE A 7 5.24 -6.42 8.26
C PHE A 7 5.58 -7.20 7.00
N LYS A 8 6.63 -6.83 6.25
CA LYS A 8 7.07 -7.57 5.06
C LYS A 8 7.37 -9.03 5.35
N ASN A 9 7.97 -9.31 6.52
CA ASN A 9 8.26 -10.67 6.93
C ASN A 9 6.96 -11.43 7.27
N LEU A 10 6.03 -10.78 7.98
CA LEU A 10 4.73 -11.38 8.35
C LEU A 10 3.90 -11.76 7.12
N ILE A 11 3.75 -10.84 6.17
CA ILE A 11 2.93 -11.08 4.98
C ILE A 11 3.54 -12.12 4.03
N ALA A 12 4.79 -12.56 4.21
CA ALA A 12 5.34 -13.66 3.43
C ALA A 12 4.60 -14.98 3.71
N GLY A 13 4.15 -15.20 4.95
CA GLY A 13 3.46 -16.43 5.37
C GLY A 13 1.97 -16.27 5.69
N LYS A 14 1.45 -15.04 5.79
CA LYS A 14 0.09 -14.75 6.30
C LYS A 14 -0.76 -13.97 5.32
N THR A 15 -2.08 -14.01 5.46
CA THR A 15 -3.01 -13.18 4.69
C THR A 15 -3.01 -11.74 5.22
N PHE A 16 -3.54 -10.78 4.44
CA PHE A 16 -3.62 -9.39 4.91
C PHE A 16 -4.63 -9.19 6.06
N VAL A 17 -5.57 -10.12 6.21
CA VAL A 17 -6.61 -10.11 7.24
C VAL A 17 -6.27 -10.99 8.45
N ASP A 18 -5.07 -11.56 8.51
CA ASP A 18 -4.56 -12.22 9.72
C ASP A 18 -4.42 -11.21 10.87
N ASP A 19 -4.80 -11.59 12.09
CA ASP A 19 -4.80 -10.69 13.25
C ASP A 19 -3.43 -10.05 13.53
N GLU A 20 -2.33 -10.79 13.37
CA GLU A 20 -1.00 -10.22 13.59
C GLU A 20 -0.62 -9.21 12.50
N VAL A 21 -1.08 -9.45 11.27
CA VAL A 21 -0.87 -8.51 10.16
C VAL A 21 -1.72 -7.26 10.38
N MET A 22 -3.00 -7.42 10.72
CA MET A 22 -3.91 -6.31 10.99
C MET A 22 -3.46 -5.42 12.15
N ARG A 23 -2.86 -5.99 13.20
CA ARG A 23 -2.26 -5.22 14.31
C ARG A 23 -1.14 -4.28 13.87
N LYS A 24 -0.48 -4.55 12.74
CA LYS A 24 0.56 -3.65 12.19
C LYS A 24 -0.01 -2.43 11.45
N ALA A 25 -1.31 -2.36 11.20
CA ALA A 25 -1.92 -1.26 10.46
C ALA A 25 -1.65 0.10 11.11
N GLU A 26 -1.71 0.20 12.45
CA GLU A 26 -1.42 1.43 13.18
C GLU A 26 0.04 1.85 13.06
N ASP A 27 0.96 0.93 13.35
CA ASP A 27 2.39 1.19 13.29
C ASP A 27 2.83 1.67 11.90
N ILE A 28 2.28 1.05 10.85
CA ILE A 28 2.56 1.43 9.46
C ILE A 28 1.93 2.78 9.12
N GLY A 29 0.67 3.01 9.52
CA GLY A 29 0.01 4.29 9.30
C GLY A 29 0.80 5.45 9.92
N ARG A 30 1.32 5.24 11.13
CA ARG A 30 2.23 6.15 11.81
C ARG A 30 3.56 6.32 11.08
N GLU A 31 4.21 5.23 10.67
CA GLU A 31 5.51 5.28 9.95
C GLU A 31 5.38 6.02 8.60
N LEU A 32 4.22 5.99 7.98
CA LEU A 32 3.93 6.69 6.72
C LEU A 32 3.44 8.13 6.90
N MET A 33 3.30 8.65 8.14
CA MET A 33 2.71 9.98 8.41
C MET A 33 3.46 11.15 7.73
N GLY A 34 4.72 10.94 7.34
CA GLY A 34 5.52 11.93 6.61
C GLY A 34 5.11 12.10 5.13
N VAL A 35 4.27 11.23 4.58
CA VAL A 35 3.69 11.40 3.24
C VAL A 35 2.55 12.42 3.32
N THR A 36 2.47 13.34 2.36
CA THR A 36 1.39 14.34 2.36
C THR A 36 0.01 13.67 2.29
N THR A 37 -0.94 14.17 3.08
CA THR A 37 -2.30 13.61 3.16
C THR A 37 -2.99 13.54 1.80
N THR A 38 -2.77 14.54 0.93
CA THR A 38 -3.26 14.54 -0.46
C THR A 38 -2.73 13.35 -1.26
N LYS A 39 -1.44 13.05 -1.15
CA LYS A 39 -0.82 11.94 -1.89
C LYS A 39 -1.25 10.59 -1.34
N MET A 40 -1.30 10.45 -0.02
CA MET A 40 -1.82 9.24 0.61
C MET A 40 -3.26 8.95 0.19
N ARG A 41 -4.13 9.98 0.19
CA ARG A 41 -5.52 9.86 -0.29
C ARG A 41 -5.60 9.39 -1.73
N GLN A 42 -4.78 9.94 -2.63
CA GLN A 42 -4.78 9.52 -4.05
C GLN A 42 -4.49 8.03 -4.20
N TYR A 43 -3.46 7.51 -3.53
CA TYR A 43 -3.16 6.07 -3.60
C TYR A 43 -4.23 5.21 -2.93
N PHE A 44 -4.76 5.67 -1.79
CA PHE A 44 -5.86 5.00 -1.11
C PHE A 44 -7.09 4.86 -2.02
N ASP A 45 -7.51 5.95 -2.67
CA ASP A 45 -8.67 5.96 -3.56
C ASP A 45 -8.43 5.09 -4.80
N ASP A 46 -7.22 5.11 -5.36
CA ASP A 46 -6.83 4.24 -6.48
C ASP A 46 -6.94 2.75 -6.09
N ILE A 47 -6.44 2.38 -4.90
CA ILE A 47 -6.47 1.00 -4.39
C ILE A 47 -7.90 0.58 -4.05
N LYS A 48 -8.63 1.39 -3.27
CA LYS A 48 -10.01 1.12 -2.87
C LYS A 48 -10.95 1.04 -4.07
N GLY A 49 -10.71 1.87 -5.09
CA GLY A 49 -11.46 1.86 -6.35
C GLY A 49 -11.37 0.53 -7.10
N LEU A 50 -10.38 -0.32 -6.83
CA LEU A 50 -10.31 -1.67 -7.39
C LEU A 50 -11.45 -2.56 -6.93
N ARG A 51 -12.00 -2.37 -5.73
CA ARG A 51 -13.11 -3.20 -5.22
C ARG A 51 -14.31 -3.16 -6.16
N ARG A 52 -14.75 -1.95 -6.53
CA ARG A 52 -15.86 -1.75 -7.49
C ARG A 52 -15.57 -2.32 -8.88
N LYS A 53 -14.31 -2.21 -9.31
CA LYS A 53 -13.88 -2.76 -10.60
C LYS A 53 -13.94 -4.29 -10.59
N ILE A 54 -13.48 -4.94 -9.52
CA ILE A 54 -13.56 -6.38 -9.32
C ILE A 54 -15.03 -6.84 -9.28
N GLU A 55 -15.89 -6.11 -8.57
CA GLU A 55 -17.35 -6.33 -8.56
C GLU A 55 -17.99 -6.16 -9.96
N SER A 56 -17.30 -5.49 -10.89
CA SER A 56 -17.69 -5.33 -12.30
C SER A 56 -16.96 -6.33 -13.22
N ASP A 57 -16.60 -7.50 -12.70
CA ASP A 57 -15.97 -8.62 -13.42
C ASP A 57 -14.60 -8.30 -14.05
N LEU A 58 -13.76 -7.53 -13.35
CA LEU A 58 -12.39 -7.29 -13.80
C LEU A 58 -11.59 -8.59 -13.80
N SER A 59 -11.07 -9.02 -14.95
CA SER A 59 -10.30 -10.27 -15.04
C SER A 59 -9.02 -10.24 -14.18
N PRO A 60 -8.54 -11.40 -13.70
CA PRO A 60 -7.28 -11.50 -12.95
C PRO A 60 -6.10 -10.75 -13.58
N GLN A 61 -5.97 -10.80 -14.91
CA GLN A 61 -4.90 -10.11 -15.63
C GLN A 61 -5.07 -8.58 -15.59
N GLN A 62 -6.30 -8.09 -15.72
CA GLN A 62 -6.59 -6.66 -15.60
C GLN A 62 -6.31 -6.16 -14.17
N ILE A 63 -6.59 -6.97 -13.13
CA ILE A 63 -6.25 -6.64 -11.73
C ILE A 63 -4.74 -6.44 -11.60
N LYS A 64 -3.94 -7.39 -12.12
CA LYS A 64 -2.46 -7.28 -12.13
C LYS A 64 -1.99 -6.00 -12.82
N VAL A 65 -2.59 -5.65 -13.95
CA VAL A 65 -2.25 -4.43 -14.69
C VAL A 65 -2.55 -3.18 -13.85
N GLN A 66 -3.73 -3.09 -13.24
CA GLN A 66 -4.11 -1.94 -12.41
C GLN A 66 -3.16 -1.78 -11.21
N LEU A 67 -2.82 -2.88 -10.52
CA LEU A 67 -1.86 -2.85 -9.41
C LEU A 67 -0.46 -2.40 -9.86
N ARG A 68 0.00 -2.82 -11.04
CA ARG A 68 1.28 -2.36 -11.61
C ARG A 68 1.26 -0.87 -11.97
N LEU A 69 0.12 -0.33 -12.40
CA LEU A 69 -0.03 1.10 -12.65
C LEU A 69 0.09 1.91 -11.35
N ILE A 70 -0.45 1.41 -10.24
CA ILE A 70 -0.28 2.01 -8.91
C ILE A 70 1.21 2.04 -8.52
N LEU A 71 1.94 0.93 -8.72
CA LEU A 71 3.39 0.88 -8.48
C LEU A 71 4.17 1.88 -9.34
N SER A 72 3.83 1.98 -10.62
CA SER A 72 4.45 2.94 -11.54
C SER A 72 4.24 4.38 -11.06
N ARG A 73 3.04 4.71 -10.58
CA ARG A 73 2.72 6.06 -10.08
C ARG A 73 3.50 6.42 -8.83
N VAL A 74 3.63 5.51 -7.85
CA VAL A 74 4.43 5.79 -6.64
C VAL A 74 5.92 5.89 -6.95
N ALA A 75 6.46 5.07 -7.87
CA ALA A 75 7.85 5.19 -8.31
C ALA A 75 8.10 6.53 -9.02
N TYR A 76 7.16 6.98 -9.85
CA TYR A 76 7.23 8.30 -10.50
C TYR A 76 7.23 9.45 -9.49
N ASP A 77 6.31 9.45 -8.53
CA ASP A 77 6.26 10.49 -7.49
C ASP A 77 7.53 10.48 -6.62
N THR A 78 8.05 9.31 -6.29
CA THR A 78 9.35 9.13 -5.60
C THR A 78 10.50 9.75 -6.41
N GLY A 79 10.53 9.49 -7.72
CA GLY A 79 11.52 10.07 -8.64
C GLY A 79 11.45 11.60 -8.70
N ARG A 80 10.25 12.19 -8.64
CA ARG A 80 10.06 13.65 -8.63
C ARG A 80 10.63 14.32 -7.39
N VAL A 81 10.50 13.71 -6.22
CA VAL A 81 11.02 14.27 -4.97
C VAL A 81 12.51 14.00 -4.77
N LYS A 82 13.09 13.02 -5.49
CA LYS A 82 14.51 12.65 -5.41
C LYS A 82 15.46 13.81 -5.66
N GLY A 83 15.11 14.75 -6.54
CA GLY A 83 15.94 15.91 -6.90
C GLY A 83 15.97 17.02 -5.86
N LYS A 84 15.15 16.96 -4.80
CA LYS A 84 15.11 17.99 -3.76
C LYS A 84 16.37 17.95 -2.88
N LYS A 85 16.75 19.13 -2.36
CA LYS A 85 17.88 19.31 -1.43
C LYS A 85 17.61 18.64 -0.08
N ASP A 86 16.41 18.83 0.45
CA ASP A 86 15.90 18.07 1.59
C ASP A 86 15.44 16.67 1.11
N LYS A 87 15.93 15.64 1.78
CA LYS A 87 15.63 14.23 1.48
C LYS A 87 14.47 13.68 2.30
N THR A 88 13.87 14.46 3.19
CA THR A 88 12.75 14.01 4.04
C THR A 88 11.60 13.48 3.19
N ASP A 89 11.13 14.27 2.20
CA ASP A 89 10.10 13.84 1.24
C ASP A 89 10.53 12.56 0.50
N TYR A 90 11.77 12.52 0.01
CA TYR A 90 12.28 11.36 -0.73
C TYR A 90 12.25 10.09 0.13
N ASN A 91 12.70 10.17 1.38
CA ASN A 91 12.68 9.04 2.30
C ASN A 91 11.25 8.56 2.59
N ASN A 92 10.32 9.49 2.82
CA ASN A 92 8.91 9.17 3.06
C ASN A 92 8.27 8.47 1.85
N PHE A 93 8.56 8.94 0.64
CA PHE A 93 8.09 8.30 -0.60
C PHE A 93 8.76 6.94 -0.85
N CYS A 94 10.05 6.78 -0.54
CA CYS A 94 10.71 5.47 -0.59
C CYS A 94 10.10 4.46 0.38
N LEU A 95 9.71 4.89 1.60
CA LEU A 95 9.00 4.03 2.56
C LEU A 95 7.66 3.58 1.99
N LEU A 96 6.87 4.50 1.45
CA LEU A 96 5.59 4.21 0.81
C LEU A 96 5.75 3.27 -0.39
N GLU A 97 6.69 3.55 -1.29
CA GLU A 97 6.98 2.70 -2.45
C GLU A 97 7.35 1.29 -2.00
N SER A 98 8.23 1.17 -1.00
CA SER A 98 8.69 -0.12 -0.48
C SER A 98 7.56 -0.93 0.16
N PHE A 99 6.67 -0.25 0.89
CA PHE A 99 5.48 -0.85 1.49
C PHE A 99 4.48 -1.33 0.43
N LEU A 100 4.09 -0.46 -0.51
CA LEU A 100 3.14 -0.80 -1.58
C LEU A 100 3.69 -1.90 -2.50
N LYS A 101 4.99 -1.86 -2.82
CA LYS A 101 5.64 -2.90 -3.60
C LYS A 101 5.54 -4.27 -2.95
N ALA A 102 5.82 -4.38 -1.65
CA ALA A 102 5.72 -5.66 -0.96
C ALA A 102 4.28 -6.20 -0.96
N CYS A 103 3.30 -5.34 -0.71
CA CYS A 103 1.89 -5.74 -0.73
C CYS A 103 1.46 -6.20 -2.13
N ILE A 104 1.74 -5.40 -3.15
CA ILE A 104 1.31 -5.67 -4.52
C ILE A 104 2.02 -6.90 -5.10
N ASP A 105 3.31 -7.10 -4.81
CA ASP A 105 4.03 -8.31 -5.23
C ASP A 105 3.39 -9.58 -4.64
N LYS A 106 2.96 -9.54 -3.37
CA LYS A 106 2.22 -10.64 -2.74
C LYS A 106 0.88 -10.89 -3.44
N VAL A 107 0.11 -9.83 -3.70
CA VAL A 107 -1.19 -9.94 -4.40
C VAL A 107 -1.02 -10.57 -5.78
N ILE A 108 -0.07 -10.08 -6.58
CA ILE A 108 0.15 -10.55 -7.96
C ILE A 108 0.59 -12.03 -8.04
N LYS A 109 1.30 -12.51 -7.01
CA LYS A 109 1.76 -13.90 -6.89
C LYS A 109 0.72 -14.86 -6.30
N SER A 110 -0.40 -14.34 -5.79
CA SER A 110 -1.47 -15.16 -5.23
C SER A 110 -2.14 -16.03 -6.30
N GLU A 111 -2.48 -17.26 -5.95
CA GLU A 111 -3.32 -18.15 -6.77
C GLU A 111 -4.74 -17.60 -6.93
N ASN A 112 -5.28 -16.99 -5.87
CA ASN A 112 -6.55 -16.28 -5.90
C ASN A 112 -6.30 -14.78 -5.74
N ILE A 113 -6.11 -14.10 -6.88
CA ILE A 113 -5.78 -12.68 -6.90
C ILE A 113 -6.94 -11.79 -6.47
N GLU A 114 -8.19 -12.13 -6.79
CA GLU A 114 -9.36 -11.34 -6.39
C GLU A 114 -9.52 -11.32 -4.88
N LYS A 115 -9.52 -12.50 -4.25
CA LYS A 115 -9.56 -12.63 -2.79
C LYS A 115 -8.41 -11.86 -2.14
N MET A 116 -7.18 -12.09 -2.60
CA MET A 116 -6.00 -11.44 -2.02
C MET A 116 -6.02 -9.92 -2.23
N THR A 117 -6.58 -9.43 -3.34
CA THR A 117 -6.77 -7.99 -3.59
C THR A 117 -7.79 -7.40 -2.61
N ASN A 118 -8.90 -8.08 -2.36
CA ASN A 118 -9.90 -7.63 -1.38
C ASN A 118 -9.37 -7.61 0.06
N GLU A 119 -8.58 -8.62 0.44
CA GLU A 119 -7.89 -8.65 1.73
C GLU A 119 -6.88 -7.49 1.83
N PHE A 120 -6.08 -7.24 0.79
CA PHE A 120 -5.16 -6.10 0.71
C PHE A 120 -5.90 -4.76 0.86
N ILE A 121 -7.01 -4.55 0.14
CA ILE A 121 -7.82 -3.32 0.26
C ILE A 121 -8.32 -3.15 1.70
N THR A 122 -8.79 -4.23 2.34
CA THR A 122 -9.28 -4.18 3.73
C THR A 122 -8.19 -3.75 4.69
N PHE A 123 -6.98 -4.29 4.55
CA PHE A 123 -5.82 -3.89 5.33
C PHE A 123 -5.44 -2.41 5.09
N ILE A 124 -5.45 -1.96 3.83
CA ILE A 124 -5.18 -0.56 3.47
C ILE A 124 -6.22 0.39 4.07
N GLU A 125 -7.50 0.00 4.12
CA GLU A 125 -8.55 0.78 4.78
C GLU A 125 -8.26 0.98 6.28
N ALA A 126 -7.84 -0.06 6.99
CA ALA A 126 -7.46 0.04 8.40
C ALA A 126 -6.22 0.93 8.59
N MET A 127 -5.16 0.69 7.82
CA MET A 127 -3.91 1.46 7.89
C MET A 127 -4.15 2.95 7.57
N TYR A 128 -4.97 3.25 6.55
CA TYR A 128 -5.30 4.61 6.16
C TYR A 128 -6.02 5.38 7.27
N GLY A 129 -6.90 4.72 8.04
CA GLY A 129 -7.53 5.30 9.22
C GLY A 129 -6.50 5.76 10.26
N TYR A 130 -5.53 4.91 10.58
CA TYR A 130 -4.45 5.25 11.52
C TYR A 130 -3.47 6.28 10.98
N PHE A 131 -3.16 6.27 9.68
CA PHE A 131 -2.37 7.33 9.05
C PHE A 131 -3.01 8.70 9.31
N TYR A 132 -4.33 8.85 9.11
CA TYR A 132 -5.03 10.11 9.37
C TYR A 132 -5.14 10.47 10.85
N PHE A 133 -5.15 9.47 11.74
CA PHE A 133 -5.08 9.70 13.17
C PHE A 133 -3.75 10.38 13.58
N HIS A 134 -2.65 10.02 12.93
CA HIS A 134 -1.30 10.53 13.24
C HIS A 134 -0.83 11.72 12.39
N ALA A 135 -1.32 11.89 11.16
CA ALA A 135 -0.88 12.93 10.23
C ALA A 135 -1.42 14.36 10.55
N LYS A 136 -1.77 14.61 11.82
CA LYS A 136 -2.25 15.92 12.30
C LYS A 136 -1.09 16.86 12.61
#